data_AF-A0A523T331-F1
#
_entry.id   AF-A0A523T331-F1
#
_cell.length_a   1.000
_cell.length_b   1.000
_cell.length_c   1.000
_cell.angle_alpha   90.00
_cell.angle_beta   90.00
_cell.angle_gamma   90.00
#
_symmetry.space_group_name_H-M   'P 1'
#
loop_
_entity.id
_entity.type
_entity.pdbx_description
1 polymer ?
#
loop_
_entity_poly.entity_id
_entity_poly.type
_entity_poly.pdbx_seq_one_letter_code
_entity_poly.pdbx_strand_id
1 'polypeptide(L)' 'MGTCVEVCLVAVFKLIELKEHPETLKAVAAKMEECIFCMKCVPVCSEQAINVKKD' A
#
# COMPACT_ATOMS: atom_id res chain seq x y z
N MET A 1 3.43 -0.46 9.76
CA MET A 1 4.21 0.70 9.26
C MET A 1 3.78 1.01 7.83
N GLY A 2 3.70 2.28 7.44
CA GLY A 2 3.18 2.73 6.13
C GLY A 2 4.19 2.73 4.99
N THR A 3 5.24 1.91 5.03
CA THR A 3 6.38 1.96 4.11
C THR A 3 5.98 1.84 2.64
N CYS A 4 4.89 1.12 2.33
CA CYS A 4 4.33 1.06 0.97
C CYS A 4 3.86 2.43 0.44
N VAL A 5 3.42 3.35 1.32
CA VAL A 5 3.07 4.73 0.98
C VAL A 5 4.32 5.53 0.64
N GLU A 6 5.40 5.33 1.38
CA GLU A 6 6.67 6.06 1.21
C GLU A 6 7.44 5.63 -0.04
N VAL A 7 7.47 4.33 -0.36
CA VAL A 7 8.25 3.81 -1.49
C VAL A 7 7.50 3.83 -2.82
N CYS A 8 6.19 4.08 -2.81
CA CYS A 8 5.39 4.07 -4.02
C CYS A 8 5.61 5.35 -4.84
N LEU A 9 6.29 5.21 -5.97
CA LEU A 9 6.67 6.31 -6.86
C LEU A 9 5.47 7.09 -7.45
N VAL A 10 4.28 6.49 -7.40
CA VAL A 10 3.03 7.04 -7.96
C VAL A 10 1.90 7.08 -6.92
N ALA A 11 2.25 7.02 -5.63
CA ALA A 11 1.32 7.21 -4.51
C ALA A 11 0.01 6.36 -4.58
N VAL A 12 0.12 5.09 -4.97
CA VAL A 12 -1.01 4.13 -5.01
C VAL A 12 -1.67 3.97 -3.64
N PHE A 13 -0.86 4.00 -2.57
CA PHE A 13 -1.30 3.72 -1.22
C PHE A 13 -1.52 5.00 -0.42
N LYS A 14 -2.51 4.98 0.49
CA LYS A 14 -2.73 6.03 1.50
C LYS A 14 -2.96 5.41 2.87
N LEU A 15 -2.57 6.12 3.94
CA LEU A 15 -2.93 5.74 5.30
C LEU A 15 -4.31 6.28 5.65
N ILE A 16 -5.18 5.42 6.18
CA ILE A 16 -6.49 5.79 6.70
C ILE A 16 -6.75 5.13 8.06
N GLU A 17 -7.62 5.75 8.85
CA GLU A 17 -8.24 5.11 10.00
C GLU A 17 -9.32 4.15 9.51
N LEU A 18 -9.26 2.89 9.95
CA LEU A 18 -10.34 1.93 9.71
C LEU A 18 -11.19 1.83 10.98
N LYS A 19 -12.52 1.87 10.83
CA LYS A 19 -13.45 1.72 11.97
C LYS A 19 -13.26 0.40 12.72
N GLU A 20 -12.81 -0.65 12.04
CA GLU A 20 -12.56 -1.97 12.62
C GLU A 20 -11.24 -2.04 13.41
N HIS A 21 -10.34 -1.08 13.20
CA HIS A 21 -9.02 -0.98 13.83
C HIS A 21 -8.68 0.49 14.15
N PRO A 22 -9.47 1.16 15.01
CA PRO A 22 -9.30 2.59 15.29
C PRO A 22 -7.95 2.93 15.94
N GLU A 23 -7.29 1.95 16.55
CA GLU A 23 -5.98 2.11 17.18
C GLU A 23 -4.80 2.21 16.21
N THR A 24 -4.99 1.89 14.92
CA THR A 24 -3.91 1.95 13.92
C THR A 24 -4.36 2.49 12.57
N LEU A 25 -3.52 3.30 11.96
CA LEU A 25 -3.64 3.63 10.54
C LEU A 25 -3.30 2.40 9.69
N LYS A 26 -4.12 2.13 8.68
CA LYS A 26 -3.88 1.07 7.68
C LYS A 26 -3.62 1.69 6.31
N ALA A 27 -2.69 1.09 5.58
CA ALA A 27 -2.46 1.45 4.19
C ALA A 27 -3.52 0.79 3.31
N VAL A 28 -4.19 1.58 2.47
CA VAL A 28 -5.14 1.09 1.46
C VAL A 28 -4.69 1.49 0.06
N ALA A 29 -4.89 0.61 -0.92
CA ALA A 29 -4.61 0.89 -2.33
C ALA A 29 -5.76 1.73 -2.90
N ALA A 30 -5.55 3.04 -3.06
CA ALA A 30 -6.58 4.00 -3.46
C ALA A 30 -6.55 4.35 -4.95
N LYS A 31 -5.43 4.07 -5.64
CA LYS A 31 -5.19 4.42 -7.06
C LYS A 31 -4.51 3.25 -7.78
N MET A 32 -5.17 2.09 -7.80
CA MET A 32 -4.57 0.86 -8.33
C MET A 32 -4.23 0.96 -9.82
N GLU A 33 -5.03 1.72 -10.57
CA GLU A 33 -4.85 2.04 -11.98
C GLU A 33 -3.59 2.88 -12.27
N GLU A 34 -3.05 3.60 -11.28
CA GLU A 34 -1.81 4.37 -11.41
C GLU A 34 -0.57 3.48 -11.19
N CYS A 35 -0.74 2.21 -10.81
CA CYS A 35 0.37 1.32 -10.52
C CYS A 35 1.23 1.05 -11.77
N ILE A 36 2.51 1.45 -11.71
CA ILE A 36 3.49 1.22 -12.77
C ILE A 36 4.23 -0.14 -12.66
N PHE A 37 3.72 -1.06 -11.85
CA PHE A 37 4.30 -2.41 -11.68
C PHE A 37 5.80 -2.43 -11.29
N CYS A 38 6.29 -1.40 -10.58
CA CYS A 38 7.70 -1.34 -10.18
C CYS A 38 8.09 -2.31 -9.06
N MET A 39 7.11 -2.99 -8.45
CA MET A 39 7.25 -3.99 -7.37
C MET A 39 7.91 -3.54 -6.06
N LYS A 40 8.33 -2.27 -5.91
CA LYS A 40 9.02 -1.78 -4.71
C LYS A 40 8.26 -1.96 -3.40
N CYS A 41 6.93 -1.85 -3.42
CA CYS A 41 6.10 -1.95 -2.23
C CYS A 41 5.99 -3.37 -1.67
N VAL A 42 6.12 -4.40 -2.51
CA VAL A 42 5.92 -5.81 -2.13
C VAL A 42 6.98 -6.30 -1.13
N PRO A 43 8.30 -6.23 -1.41
CA PRO A 43 9.32 -6.81 -0.53
C PRO A 43 9.54 -6.02 0.76
N VAL A 44 9.08 -4.76 0.84
CA VAL A 44 9.28 -3.89 2.02
C VAL A 44 8.10 -3.91 3.00
N CYS A 45 7.01 -4.58 2.65
CA CYS A 45 5.85 -4.68 3.54
C CYS A 45 6.13 -5.72 4.63
N SER A 46 6.33 -5.26 5.87
CA SER A 46 6.55 -6.14 7.03
C SER A 46 5.44 -7.17 7.21
N GLU A 47 4.20 -6.78 6.90
CA GLU A 47 3.01 -7.62 7.04
C GLU A 47 2.80 -8.58 5.85
N GLN A 48 3.63 -8.48 4.81
CA GLN A 48 3.49 -9.26 3.56
C GLN A 48 2.08 -9.16 2.94
N ALA A 49 1.39 -8.04 3.16
CA ALA A 49 -0.03 -7.85 2.82
C ALA A 49 -0.28 -7.40 1.37
N ILE A 50 0.77 -7.25 0.56
CA ILE A 50 0.68 -6.64 -0.77
C ILE A 50 0.98 -7.68 -1.84
N ASN A 51 0.07 -7.80 -2.80
CA ASN A 51 0.24 -8.56 -4.03
C ASN A 51 -0.03 -7.66 -5.23
N VAL A 52 0.83 -7.70 -6.25
CA VAL A 52 0.69 -6.91 -7.47
C VAL A 52 0.64 -7.87 -8.65
N LYS A 53 -0.43 -7.80 -9.44
CA LYS A 53 -0.64 -8.58 -10.67
C LYS A 53 -1.01 -7.62 -11.79
N LYS A 54 -0.46 -7.86 -12.97
CA LYS A 54 -0.91 -7.23 -14.21
C LYS A 54 -1.91 -8.18 -14.84
N ASP A 55 -3.15 -7.72 -14.99
CA ASP A 55 -4.20 -8.45 -15.70
C ASP A 55 -3.89 -8.56 -17.20
#